data_AF-A0A354WXR3-F1
#
_entry.id   AF-A0A354WXR3-F1
#
_cell.length_a   1.000
_cell.length_b   1.000
_cell.length_c   1.000
_cell.angle_alpha   90.00
_cell.angle_beta   90.00
_cell.angle_gamma   90.00
#
_symmetry.space_group_name_H-M   'P 1'
#
loop_
_entity.id
_entity.type
_entity.pdbx_description
1 polymer ?
#
loop_
_entity_poly.entity_id
_entity_poly.type
_entity_poly.pdbx_seq_one_letter_code
_entity_poly.pdbx_strand_id
1 'polypeptide(L)'
;MLYIAGGFMKLFKRTIMLFSVIAMLVSAMTITASAATSVTMKAKIQSFPYLYHGVSYPSAVRALQRFLICMDYSQHDTLTKDGLDGGFGPNVEAAVRYFQVSNGIRLPNGTGEVASQTWGAIADNLFEQEVVDEAEDGTHVRLKNVSGDRVYYANTANSQYHFAYYQSNTYRDFVYWKWI
;
A
#
# COMPACT_ATOMS: atom_id res chain seq x y z
N MET A 1 -13.99 -54.08 33.21
CA MET A 1 -13.08 -53.20 32.43
C MET A 1 -13.89 -52.20 31.60
N LEU A 2 -14.53 -51.18 32.19
CA LEU A 2 -15.27 -50.19 31.38
C LEU A 2 -15.39 -48.77 32.02
N TYR A 3 -14.42 -48.36 32.85
CA TYR A 3 -14.45 -47.03 33.49
C TYR A 3 -13.41 -46.04 32.95
N ILE A 4 -12.53 -46.47 32.04
CA ILE A 4 -11.38 -45.67 31.59
C ILE A 4 -11.72 -44.77 30.38
N ALA A 5 -12.76 -45.11 29.60
CA ALA A 5 -13.09 -44.39 28.36
C ALA A 5 -13.75 -43.01 28.58
N GLY A 6 -14.56 -42.84 29.64
CA GLY A 6 -15.33 -41.60 29.87
C GLY A 6 -14.50 -40.41 30.36
N GLY A 7 -13.46 -40.65 31.16
CA GLY A 7 -12.54 -39.61 31.63
C GLY A 7 -11.62 -39.10 30.51
N PHE A 8 -11.13 -40.02 29.67
CA PHE A 8 -10.28 -39.69 28.53
C PHE A 8 -11.00 -38.80 27.51
N MET A 9 -12.27 -39.08 27.21
CA MET A 9 -13.05 -38.26 26.27
C MET A 9 -13.40 -36.86 26.81
N LYS A 10 -13.53 -36.68 28.13
CA LYS A 10 -13.71 -35.36 28.76
C LYS A 10 -12.42 -34.53 28.75
N LEU A 11 -11.28 -35.16 29.05
CA LEU A 11 -9.95 -34.53 28.96
C LEU A 11 -9.59 -34.18 27.51
N PHE A 12 -9.86 -35.08 26.56
CA PHE A 12 -9.61 -34.89 25.13
C PHE A 12 -10.46 -33.75 24.51
N LYS A 13 -11.73 -33.63 24.93
CA LYS A 13 -12.57 -32.48 24.54
C LYS A 13 -12.05 -31.16 25.11
N ARG A 14 -11.57 -31.13 26.35
CA ARG A 14 -11.01 -29.93 27.00
C ARG A 14 -9.71 -29.47 26.34
N THR A 15 -8.81 -30.38 26.00
CA THR A 15 -7.56 -30.05 25.31
C THR A 15 -7.80 -29.59 23.88
N ILE A 16 -8.67 -30.25 23.12
CA ILE A 16 -9.05 -29.76 21.77
C ILE A 16 -9.68 -28.37 21.86
N MET A 17 -10.57 -28.13 22.83
CA MET A 17 -11.18 -26.81 22.99
C MET A 17 -10.15 -25.73 23.33
N LEU A 18 -9.16 -26.03 24.18
CA LEU A 18 -8.05 -25.13 24.47
C LEU A 18 -7.17 -24.87 23.25
N PHE A 19 -6.83 -25.90 22.46
CA PHE A 19 -6.07 -25.72 21.21
C PHE A 19 -6.86 -24.91 20.18
N SER A 20 -8.17 -25.14 20.04
CA SER A 20 -9.02 -24.34 19.16
C SER A 20 -9.19 -22.90 19.64
N VAL A 21 -9.32 -22.66 20.95
CA VAL A 21 -9.40 -21.31 21.52
C VAL A 21 -8.07 -20.57 21.35
N ILE A 22 -6.93 -21.24 21.58
CA ILE A 22 -5.62 -20.66 21.35
C ILE A 22 -5.42 -20.38 19.86
N ALA A 23 -5.79 -21.31 18.97
CA ALA A 23 -5.74 -21.07 17.52
C ALA A 23 -6.64 -19.89 17.10
N MET A 24 -7.88 -19.81 17.61
CA MET A 24 -8.78 -18.69 17.34
C MET A 24 -8.25 -17.37 17.88
N LEU A 25 -7.63 -17.36 19.08
CA LEU A 25 -7.01 -16.16 19.65
C LEU A 25 -5.79 -15.72 18.85
N VAL A 26 -4.93 -16.66 18.44
CA VAL A 26 -3.78 -16.37 17.58
C VAL A 26 -4.26 -15.81 16.23
N SER A 27 -5.27 -16.43 15.60
CA SER A 27 -5.85 -15.93 14.35
C SER A 27 -6.49 -14.54 14.49
N ALA A 28 -7.21 -14.28 15.59
CA ALA A 28 -7.80 -12.97 15.85
C ALA A 28 -6.73 -11.90 16.09
N MET A 29 -5.66 -12.23 16.81
CA MET A 29 -4.53 -11.32 17.05
C MET A 29 -3.75 -11.03 15.75
N THR A 30 -3.54 -12.03 14.87
CA THR A 30 -2.87 -11.81 13.58
C THR A 30 -3.66 -10.89 12.65
N ILE A 31 -4.99 -11.01 12.60
CA ILE A 31 -5.84 -10.12 11.79
C ILE A 31 -5.82 -8.70 12.35
N THR A 32 -5.88 -8.56 13.68
CA THR A 32 -5.89 -7.25 14.35
C THR A 32 -4.55 -6.50 14.17
N ALA A 33 -3.43 -7.22 14.21
CA ALA A 33 -2.10 -6.63 13.97
C ALA A 33 -1.96 -6.07 12.54
N SER A 34 -2.42 -6.80 11.53
CA SER A 34 -2.37 -6.31 10.14
C SER A 34 -3.28 -5.10 9.88
N ALA A 35 -4.48 -5.08 10.48
CA ALA A 35 -5.35 -3.91 10.42
C ALA A 35 -4.71 -2.67 11.07
N ALA A 36 -4.00 -2.82 12.18
CA ALA A 36 -3.32 -1.69 12.84
C ALA A 36 -2.12 -1.17 12.03
N THR A 37 -1.37 -2.05 11.36
CA THR A 37 -0.22 -1.68 10.53
C THR A 37 -0.65 -1.01 9.22
N SER A 38 -1.66 -1.54 8.52
CA SER A 38 -2.25 -0.89 7.34
C SER A 38 -2.78 0.51 7.65
N VAL A 39 -3.46 0.70 8.80
CA VAL A 39 -3.87 2.03 9.30
C VAL A 39 -2.67 2.94 9.53
N THR A 40 -1.59 2.42 10.12
CA THR A 40 -0.35 3.17 10.35
C THR A 40 0.31 3.57 9.03
N MET A 41 0.34 2.68 8.04
CA MET A 41 0.92 2.95 6.72
C MET A 41 0.10 3.97 5.94
N LYS A 42 -1.24 3.86 5.97
CA LYS A 42 -2.14 4.87 5.39
C LYS A 42 -1.86 6.25 5.99
N ALA A 43 -1.70 6.34 7.31
CA ALA A 43 -1.34 7.59 7.99
C ALA A 43 0.06 8.11 7.59
N LYS A 44 1.03 7.22 7.41
CA LYS A 44 2.37 7.58 6.88
C LYS A 44 2.28 8.14 5.47
N ILE A 45 1.55 7.49 4.55
CA ILE A 45 1.37 8.00 3.18
C ILE A 45 0.66 9.36 3.21
N GLN A 46 -0.39 9.51 4.01
CA GLN A 46 -1.12 10.77 4.16
C GLN A 46 -0.24 11.93 4.64
N SER A 47 0.85 11.65 5.35
CA SER A 47 1.82 12.65 5.82
C SER A 47 3.01 12.87 4.87
N PHE A 48 2.98 12.32 3.67
CA PHE A 48 3.98 12.60 2.63
C PHE A 48 4.03 14.10 2.29
N PRO A 49 5.19 14.58 1.80
CA PRO A 49 5.43 16.01 1.59
C PRO A 49 4.43 16.63 0.63
N TYR A 50 4.20 17.93 0.79
CA TYR A 50 3.43 18.71 -0.15
C TYR A 50 4.18 18.85 -1.48
N LEU A 51 3.57 18.39 -2.57
CA LEU A 51 4.15 18.45 -3.91
C LEU A 51 3.36 19.39 -4.81
N TYR A 52 4.07 20.11 -5.67
CA TYR A 52 3.51 21.04 -6.64
C TYR A 52 4.47 21.17 -7.82
N HIS A 53 4.03 21.83 -8.89
CA HIS A 53 4.84 22.05 -10.08
C HIS A 53 6.20 22.69 -9.75
N GLY A 54 7.30 22.07 -10.21
CA GLY A 54 8.66 22.57 -9.99
C GLY A 54 9.25 22.27 -8.60
N VAL A 55 8.55 21.52 -7.74
CA VAL A 55 9.06 21.12 -6.42
C VAL A 55 10.29 20.22 -6.56
N SER A 56 11.32 20.46 -5.72
CA SER A 56 12.55 19.65 -5.71
C SER A 56 12.51 18.57 -4.62
N TYR A 57 11.71 17.51 -4.84
CA TYR A 57 11.61 16.35 -3.95
C TYR A 57 11.57 15.03 -4.75
N PRO A 58 12.69 14.63 -5.37
CA PRO A 58 12.70 13.59 -6.40
C PRO A 58 12.23 12.22 -5.89
N SER A 59 12.50 11.85 -4.64
CA SER A 59 12.00 10.58 -4.07
C SER A 59 10.48 10.55 -3.97
N ALA A 60 9.87 11.59 -3.39
CA ALA A 60 8.42 11.71 -3.26
C ALA A 60 7.72 11.84 -4.62
N VAL A 61 8.32 12.58 -5.56
CA VAL A 61 7.78 12.72 -6.91
C VAL A 61 7.86 11.39 -7.67
N ARG A 62 8.94 10.60 -7.53
CA ARG A 62 9.02 9.25 -8.12
C ARG A 62 7.96 8.31 -7.57
N ALA A 63 7.68 8.39 -6.26
CA ALA A 63 6.57 7.64 -5.67
C ALA A 63 5.25 8.07 -6.34
N LEU A 64 4.94 9.37 -6.38
CA LEU A 64 3.74 9.88 -7.05
C LEU A 64 3.63 9.42 -8.51
N GLN A 65 4.68 9.63 -9.30
CA GLN A 65 4.75 9.23 -10.72
C GLN A 65 4.48 7.73 -10.88
N ARG A 66 5.08 6.88 -10.03
CA ARG A 66 4.83 5.44 -10.06
C ARG A 66 3.36 5.11 -9.83
N PHE A 67 2.74 5.71 -8.81
CA PHE A 67 1.31 5.51 -8.55
C PHE A 67 0.47 5.89 -9.76
N LEU A 68 0.70 7.08 -10.31
CA LEU A 68 -0.06 7.61 -11.45
C LEU A 68 0.12 6.75 -12.72
N ILE A 69 1.32 6.21 -12.96
CA ILE A 69 1.58 5.26 -14.07
C ILE A 69 0.80 3.95 -13.89
N CYS A 70 0.56 3.52 -12.66
CA CYS A 70 -0.22 2.31 -12.41
C CYS A 70 -1.74 2.52 -12.52
N MET A 71 -2.21 3.74 -12.76
CA MET A 71 -3.61 4.06 -12.97
C MET A 71 -4.01 3.92 -14.45
N ASP A 72 -5.21 3.43 -14.69
CA ASP A 72 -5.81 3.42 -16.03
C ASP A 72 -6.33 4.82 -16.37
N TYR A 73 -5.46 5.65 -16.96
CA TYR A 73 -5.77 7.02 -17.39
C TYR A 73 -5.31 7.25 -18.84
N SER A 74 -6.13 7.94 -19.65
CA SER A 74 -5.90 8.14 -21.08
C SER A 74 -4.58 8.87 -21.44
N GLN A 75 -3.94 9.56 -20.49
CA GLN A 75 -2.62 10.20 -20.69
C GLN A 75 -1.45 9.37 -20.13
N HIS A 76 -1.69 8.12 -19.74
CA HIS A 76 -0.69 7.17 -19.27
C HIS A 76 0.55 7.11 -20.19
N ASP A 77 0.34 7.07 -21.51
CA ASP A 77 1.41 7.02 -22.51
C ASP A 77 2.28 8.27 -22.57
N THR A 78 1.81 9.39 -22.01
CA THR A 78 2.59 10.64 -21.92
C THR A 78 3.38 10.69 -20.62
N LEU A 79 2.80 10.26 -19.50
CA LEU A 79 3.52 10.14 -18.23
C LEU A 79 4.66 9.11 -18.29
N THR A 80 4.42 8.00 -18.98
CA THR A 80 5.41 6.92 -19.14
C THR A 80 6.57 7.30 -20.05
N LYS A 81 6.41 8.29 -20.94
CA LYS A 81 7.49 8.82 -21.78
C LYS A 81 8.50 9.66 -21.00
N ASP A 82 8.01 10.48 -20.05
CA ASP A 82 8.86 11.27 -19.17
C ASP A 82 9.55 10.41 -18.09
N GLY A 83 8.91 9.28 -17.71
CA GLY A 83 9.49 8.26 -16.85
C GLY A 83 9.36 8.55 -15.35
N LEU A 84 10.25 7.92 -14.55
CA LEU A 84 10.36 8.07 -13.09
C LEU A 84 11.55 8.97 -12.73
N ASP A 85 11.62 10.13 -13.37
CA ASP A 85 12.75 11.06 -13.23
C ASP A 85 12.75 11.79 -11.88
N GLY A 86 11.60 11.89 -11.19
CA GLY A 86 11.42 12.67 -9.98
C GLY A 86 11.15 14.16 -10.22
N GLY A 87 10.86 14.57 -11.45
CA GLY A 87 10.48 15.93 -11.83
C GLY A 87 8.96 16.13 -11.78
N PHE A 88 8.50 17.13 -11.04
CA PHE A 88 7.07 17.50 -11.03
C PHE A 88 6.80 18.53 -12.13
N GLY A 89 6.64 18.04 -13.36
CA GLY A 89 6.33 18.86 -14.54
C GLY A 89 4.84 18.94 -14.88
N PRO A 90 4.49 19.58 -16.01
CA PRO A 90 3.10 19.77 -16.46
C PRO A 90 2.31 18.46 -16.59
N ASN A 91 2.95 17.38 -17.05
CA ASN A 91 2.28 16.09 -17.25
C ASN A 91 1.92 15.43 -15.92
N VAL A 92 2.81 15.50 -14.92
CA VAL A 92 2.53 15.03 -13.56
C VAL A 92 1.37 15.84 -12.96
N GLU A 93 1.41 17.16 -13.10
CA GLU A 93 0.33 18.04 -12.62
C GLU A 93 -1.03 17.70 -13.25
N ALA A 94 -1.07 17.49 -14.56
CA ALA A 94 -2.30 17.13 -15.28
C ALA A 94 -2.87 15.77 -14.79
N ALA A 95 -2.00 14.79 -14.57
CA ALA A 95 -2.42 13.50 -14.02
C ALA A 95 -2.91 13.61 -12.56
N VAL A 96 -2.29 14.46 -11.74
CA VAL A 96 -2.78 14.75 -10.38
C VAL A 96 -4.18 15.38 -10.43
N ARG A 97 -4.42 16.35 -11.32
CA ARG A 97 -5.76 16.94 -11.49
C ARG A 97 -6.79 15.90 -11.86
N TYR A 98 -6.47 15.02 -12.82
CA TYR A 98 -7.35 13.94 -13.21
C TYR A 98 -7.67 13.01 -12.03
N PHE A 99 -6.64 12.56 -11.29
CA PHE A 99 -6.81 11.73 -10.11
C PHE A 99 -7.71 12.40 -9.05
N GLN A 100 -7.48 13.68 -8.79
CA GLN A 100 -8.27 14.44 -7.82
C GLN A 100 -9.75 14.48 -8.23
N VAL A 101 -10.02 14.85 -9.48
CA VAL A 101 -11.39 14.94 -10.00
C VAL A 101 -12.08 13.57 -10.00
N SER A 102 -11.40 12.50 -10.43
CA SER A 102 -11.97 11.15 -10.44
C SER A 102 -12.26 10.60 -9.05
N ASN A 103 -11.58 11.10 -8.02
CA ASN A 103 -11.81 10.76 -6.61
C ASN A 103 -12.67 11.80 -5.87
N GLY A 104 -13.31 12.75 -6.58
CA GLY A 104 -14.18 13.76 -5.97
C GLY A 104 -13.45 14.81 -5.11
N ILE A 105 -12.14 14.92 -5.27
CA ILE A 105 -11.29 15.86 -4.55
C ILE A 105 -11.20 17.16 -5.34
N ARG A 106 -11.47 18.30 -4.68
CA ARG A 106 -11.21 19.65 -5.23
C ARG A 106 -11.85 19.87 -6.61
N LEU A 107 -13.10 19.42 -6.76
CA LEU A 107 -13.91 19.61 -7.97
C LEU A 107 -14.12 21.09 -8.32
N PRO A 108 -14.40 21.42 -9.59
CA PRO A 108 -14.49 20.50 -10.73
C PRO A 108 -13.14 20.19 -11.39
N ASN A 109 -12.08 20.94 -11.05
CA ASN A 109 -10.85 20.98 -11.84
C ASN A 109 -9.62 20.35 -11.16
N GLY A 110 -9.70 20.03 -9.87
CA GLY A 110 -8.52 19.73 -9.05
C GLY A 110 -7.59 20.94 -8.91
N THR A 111 -6.56 20.83 -8.07
CA THR A 111 -5.51 21.85 -7.98
C THR A 111 -4.23 21.45 -8.70
N GLY A 112 -4.02 20.16 -8.98
CA GLY A 112 -2.76 19.66 -9.54
C GLY A 112 -1.62 19.57 -8.51
N GLU A 113 -1.89 19.97 -7.27
CA GLU A 113 -0.97 19.89 -6.14
C GLU A 113 -1.30 18.67 -5.29
N VAL A 114 -0.31 18.05 -4.68
CA VAL A 114 -0.48 16.87 -3.84
C VAL A 114 -0.25 17.24 -2.39
N ALA A 115 -1.35 17.37 -1.64
CA ALA A 115 -1.35 17.59 -0.20
C ALA A 115 -1.93 16.35 0.53
N SER A 116 -2.07 16.44 1.86
CA SER A 116 -2.55 15.34 2.71
C SER A 116 -3.84 14.68 2.22
N GLN A 117 -4.80 15.45 1.70
CA GLN A 117 -6.04 14.90 1.15
C GLN A 117 -5.80 14.05 -0.11
N THR A 118 -4.90 14.49 -1.00
CA THR A 118 -4.56 13.73 -2.21
C THR A 118 -3.76 12.48 -1.86
N TRP A 119 -2.80 12.59 -0.94
CA TRP A 119 -2.06 11.44 -0.43
C TRP A 119 -2.95 10.43 0.30
N GLY A 120 -3.94 10.91 1.07
CA GLY A 120 -4.93 10.06 1.74
C GLY A 120 -5.74 9.24 0.74
N ALA A 121 -6.22 9.87 -0.34
CA ALA A 121 -6.94 9.16 -1.39
C ALA A 121 -6.06 8.18 -2.18
N ILE A 122 -4.79 8.54 -2.40
CA ILE A 122 -3.81 7.60 -2.97
C ILE A 122 -3.70 6.38 -2.06
N ALA A 123 -3.52 6.58 -0.76
CA ALA A 123 -3.48 5.48 0.20
C ALA A 123 -4.76 4.65 0.15
N ASP A 124 -5.94 5.27 0.17
CA ASP A 124 -7.22 4.55 0.06
C ASP A 124 -7.29 3.65 -1.18
N ASN A 125 -6.96 4.18 -2.36
CA ASN A 125 -6.96 3.40 -3.59
C ASN A 125 -5.98 2.21 -3.55
N LEU A 126 -4.87 2.36 -2.83
CA LEU A 126 -3.90 1.29 -2.65
C LEU A 126 -4.40 0.23 -1.66
N PHE A 127 -4.98 0.65 -0.53
CA PHE A 127 -5.42 -0.22 0.57
C PHE A 127 -6.82 -0.81 0.41
N GLU A 128 -7.55 -0.51 -0.68
CA GLU A 128 -8.73 -1.29 -1.10
C GLU A 128 -8.40 -2.77 -1.43
N GLN A 129 -7.12 -3.14 -1.45
CA GLN A 129 -6.61 -4.44 -1.87
C GLN A 129 -6.34 -5.38 -0.69
N GLU A 130 -6.28 -6.70 -0.96
CA GLU A 130 -5.95 -7.70 0.06
C GLU A 130 -4.50 -7.54 0.50
N VAL A 131 -4.29 -7.43 1.82
CA VAL A 131 -2.96 -7.40 2.43
C VAL A 131 -2.37 -8.81 2.45
N VAL A 132 -1.20 -8.98 1.84
CA VAL A 132 -0.51 -10.28 1.75
C VAL A 132 0.53 -10.45 2.85
N ASP A 133 1.29 -9.41 3.12
CA ASP A 133 2.42 -9.42 4.06
C ASP A 133 2.74 -7.99 4.49
N GLU A 134 3.08 -7.80 5.76
CA GLU A 134 3.37 -6.49 6.33
C GLU A 134 4.54 -6.57 7.29
N ALA A 135 5.43 -5.59 7.18
CA ALA A 135 6.53 -5.43 8.12
C ALA A 135 5.99 -5.01 9.50
N GLU A 136 6.51 -5.63 10.56
CA GLU A 136 6.16 -5.29 11.94
C GLU A 136 6.50 -3.82 12.28
N ASP A 137 7.50 -3.24 11.62
CA ASP A 137 7.93 -1.84 11.76
C ASP A 137 7.11 -0.85 10.90
N GLY A 138 6.18 -1.35 10.08
CA GLY A 138 5.38 -0.57 9.15
C GLY A 138 6.24 0.20 8.14
N THR A 139 7.39 -0.34 7.71
CA THR A 139 8.22 0.21 6.63
C THR A 139 7.75 -0.25 5.26
N HIS A 140 7.17 -1.45 5.17
CA HIS A 140 6.61 -1.97 3.93
C HIS A 140 5.33 -2.78 4.15
N VAL A 141 4.49 -2.76 3.11
CA VAL A 141 3.27 -3.54 3.00
C VAL A 141 3.22 -4.13 1.59
N ARG A 142 2.91 -5.41 1.47
CA ARG A 142 2.64 -6.10 0.21
C ARG A 142 1.14 -6.28 0.08
N LEU A 143 0.55 -5.69 -0.95
CA LEU A 143 -0.87 -5.84 -1.28
C LEU A 143 -1.01 -6.69 -2.54
N LYS A 144 -2.10 -7.42 -2.70
CA LYS A 144 -2.40 -8.17 -3.91
C LYS A 144 -3.68 -7.68 -4.53
N ASN A 145 -3.61 -7.36 -5.82
CA ASN A 145 -4.74 -7.00 -6.67
C ASN A 145 -4.97 -8.09 -7.72
N VAL A 146 -6.18 -8.16 -8.27
CA VAL A 146 -6.57 -8.97 -9.44
C VAL A 146 -5.56 -8.88 -10.61
N SER A 147 -4.89 -7.74 -10.77
CA SER A 147 -3.89 -7.50 -11.84
C SER A 147 -2.44 -7.91 -11.47
N GLY A 148 -2.12 -8.25 -10.21
CA GLY A 148 -0.77 -8.58 -9.71
C GLY A 148 -0.48 -8.12 -8.27
N ASP A 149 0.73 -8.38 -7.77
CA ASP A 149 1.16 -7.97 -6.43
C ASP A 149 1.69 -6.52 -6.46
N ARG A 150 1.41 -5.73 -5.44
CA ARG A 150 1.92 -4.37 -5.24
C ARG A 150 2.76 -4.34 -3.97
N VAL A 151 3.95 -3.74 -4.01
CA VAL A 151 4.82 -3.62 -2.83
C VAL A 151 5.07 -2.16 -2.53
N TYR A 152 4.70 -1.73 -1.34
CA TYR A 152 4.84 -0.36 -0.89
C TYR A 152 5.97 -0.28 0.12
N TYR A 153 6.86 0.67 -0.06
CA TYR A 153 7.93 0.96 0.87
C TYR A 153 7.90 2.44 1.23
N ALA A 154 7.41 2.77 2.43
CA ALA A 154 7.44 4.12 2.95
C ALA A 154 8.46 4.19 4.07
N ASN A 155 9.71 4.51 3.71
CA ASN A 155 10.72 4.80 4.71
C ASN A 155 10.78 6.29 4.99
N THR A 156 10.05 6.68 6.02
CA THR A 156 10.10 8.04 6.53
C THR A 156 11.45 8.35 7.19
N ALA A 157 12.26 7.34 7.56
CA ALA A 157 13.66 7.57 7.92
C ALA A 157 14.45 7.87 6.63
N ASN A 158 15.12 9.02 6.59
CA ASN A 158 15.92 9.51 5.46
C ASN A 158 15.12 10.01 4.23
N SER A 159 13.82 10.30 4.37
CA SER A 159 13.01 10.90 3.29
C SER A 159 12.93 10.06 2.00
N GLN A 160 12.96 8.73 2.13
CA GLN A 160 12.88 7.79 1.02
C GLN A 160 11.45 7.25 0.85
N TYR A 161 10.80 7.66 -0.24
CA TYR A 161 9.43 7.28 -0.57
C TYR A 161 9.44 6.41 -1.83
N HIS A 162 8.93 5.18 -1.76
CA HIS A 162 8.96 4.25 -2.88
C HIS A 162 7.63 3.49 -3.00
N PHE A 163 6.99 3.63 -4.15
CA PHE A 163 5.95 2.68 -4.56
C PHE A 163 6.54 1.72 -5.59
N ALA A 164 6.20 0.44 -5.49
CA ALA A 164 6.60 -0.60 -6.43
C ALA A 164 5.43 -1.52 -6.76
N TYR A 165 5.51 -2.17 -7.92
CA TYR A 165 4.48 -3.06 -8.41
C TYR A 165 5.14 -4.27 -9.08
N TYR A 166 4.56 -5.46 -8.89
CA TYR A 166 4.98 -6.74 -9.44
C TYR A 166 3.85 -7.41 -10.23
N GLN A 167 4.03 -7.58 -11.55
CA GLN A 167 3.13 -8.34 -12.41
C GLN A 167 3.77 -9.68 -12.77
N SER A 168 3.14 -10.79 -12.37
CA SER A 168 3.59 -12.16 -12.67
C SER A 168 3.81 -12.43 -14.16
N ASN A 169 3.08 -11.74 -15.05
CA ASN A 169 3.01 -12.10 -16.48
C ASN A 169 3.75 -11.13 -17.41
N THR A 170 4.37 -10.09 -16.86
CA THR A 170 5.12 -9.09 -17.62
C THR A 170 6.41 -8.80 -16.88
N TYR A 171 7.51 -9.35 -17.39
CA TYR A 171 8.87 -9.07 -16.93
C TYR A 171 9.21 -7.61 -17.24
N ARG A 172 8.68 -6.68 -16.46
CA ARG A 172 9.09 -5.28 -16.44
C ARG A 172 9.47 -4.91 -15.01
N ASP A 173 10.75 -5.14 -14.77
CA ASP A 173 11.60 -4.50 -13.79
C ASP A 173 11.16 -4.66 -12.33
N PHE A 174 11.53 -5.83 -11.79
CA PHE A 174 12.24 -5.80 -10.50
C PHE A 174 13.48 -4.93 -10.67
N VAL A 175 13.35 -3.62 -10.51
CA VAL A 175 14.52 -2.82 -10.21
C VAL A 175 14.90 -3.18 -8.78
N TYR A 176 15.89 -4.04 -8.63
CA TYR A 176 16.65 -4.16 -7.40
C TYR A 176 17.21 -2.76 -7.08
N TRP A 177 16.64 -2.07 -6.10
CA TRP A 177 17.17 -0.79 -5.67
C TRP A 177 18.21 -1.03 -4.59
N LYS A 178 19.46 -0.73 -4.94
CA LYS A 178 20.54 -0.52 -3.99
C LYS A 178 20.32 0.85 -3.34
N TRP A 179 20.30 0.87 -2.01
CA TRP A 179 20.28 2.07 -1.18
C TRP A 179 21.34 3.06 -1.67
N ILE A 180 20.91 4.29 -1.98
CA ILE A 180 21.78 5.47 -1.99
C ILE A 180 21.32 6.36 -0.85
#